data_AF-A0A2E6SEW6-F1
#
_entry.id   AF-A0A2E6SEW6-F1
#
_cell.length_a   1.000
_cell.length_b   1.000
_cell.length_c   1.000
_cell.angle_alpha   90.00
_cell.angle_beta   90.00
_cell.angle_gamma   90.00
#
_symmetry.space_group_name_H-M   'P 1'
#
loop_
_entity.id
_entity.type
_entity.pdbx_description
1 polymer ?
#
loop_
_entity_poly.entity_id
_entity_poly.type
_entity_poly.pdbx_seq_one_letter_code
_entity_poly.pdbx_strand_id
1 'polypeptide(L)'
;MRHLASTKELREKYNPDKILEAIDISYRTNYDKLRSSLSHPDNPLLKYNRETQISLLESAQQDNKGLIKEIADSLKDTVYFLTLSKKERTSVTQTMRSYHIELVKNQLTRIEILIEDPEIGSPKYGYDPTPKHKGINHVFEILKMIQKDLVLEMEHWTSLSRAGYLTGLQISMGKFFNLLNQLGMAQKDQITLVQRLFDDFGVDWDEGDRESIKVSLQKSAVEYYEKTQKDLRKISSTFLSKIFSEEVVSELIQHAKIMKKRLRRF
;
A
#
# COMPACT_ATOMS: atom_id res chain seq x y z
N MET A 1 -26.61 -4.20 -20.54
CA MET A 1 -25.53 -3.73 -19.63
C MET A 1 -24.24 -3.59 -20.43
N ARG A 2 -23.42 -2.56 -20.21
CA ARG A 2 -22.07 -2.50 -20.81
C ARG A 2 -21.26 -3.71 -20.34
N HIS A 3 -20.42 -4.28 -21.19
CA HIS A 3 -19.56 -5.43 -20.84
C HIS A 3 -18.74 -5.09 -19.60
N LEU A 4 -18.96 -5.83 -18.51
CA LEU A 4 -18.22 -5.63 -17.26
C LEU A 4 -17.01 -6.55 -17.26
N ALA A 5 -15.83 -6.00 -17.55
CA ALA A 5 -14.60 -6.78 -17.62
C ALA A 5 -14.40 -7.62 -16.34
N SER A 6 -14.06 -8.88 -16.53
CA SER A 6 -13.55 -9.79 -15.51
C SER A 6 -12.20 -9.30 -15.00
N THR A 7 -11.81 -9.76 -13.81
CA THR A 7 -10.47 -9.49 -13.28
C THR A 7 -9.37 -10.01 -14.20
N LYS A 8 -9.62 -11.10 -14.94
CA LYS A 8 -8.67 -11.64 -15.92
C LYS A 8 -8.46 -10.67 -17.08
N GLU A 9 -9.54 -10.16 -17.68
CA GLU A 9 -9.45 -9.16 -18.76
C GLU A 9 -8.77 -7.87 -18.29
N LEU A 10 -9.03 -7.43 -17.04
CA LEU A 10 -8.32 -6.27 -16.47
C LEU A 10 -6.82 -6.54 -16.31
N ARG A 11 -6.42 -7.75 -15.90
CA ARG A 11 -5.00 -8.13 -15.81
C ARG A 11 -4.35 -8.18 -17.19
N GLU A 12 -5.04 -8.70 -18.20
CA GLU A 12 -4.54 -8.71 -19.58
C GLU A 12 -4.36 -7.28 -20.12
N LYS A 13 -5.29 -6.38 -19.82
CA LYS A 13 -5.26 -4.96 -20.25
C LYS A 13 -4.12 -4.16 -19.62
N TYR A 14 -3.93 -4.28 -18.30
CA TYR A 14 -2.98 -3.42 -17.55
C TYR A 14 -1.65 -4.10 -17.22
N ASN A 15 -1.61 -5.43 -17.27
CA ASN A 15 -0.48 -6.28 -16.89
C ASN A 15 0.19 -5.88 -15.55
N PRO A 16 -0.59 -5.81 -14.46
CA PRO A 16 -0.07 -5.43 -13.15
C PRO A 16 0.97 -6.45 -12.65
N ASP A 17 0.81 -7.73 -12.99
CA ASP A 17 1.68 -8.81 -12.54
C ASP A 17 3.12 -8.61 -13.04
N LYS A 18 3.31 -8.16 -14.29
CA LYS A 18 4.62 -7.81 -14.83
C LYS A 18 5.29 -6.65 -14.06
N ILE A 19 4.52 -5.67 -13.62
CA ILE A 19 5.04 -4.55 -12.80
C ILE A 19 5.47 -5.08 -11.42
N LEU A 20 4.66 -5.95 -10.80
CA LEU A 20 4.98 -6.53 -9.50
C LEU A 20 6.23 -7.42 -9.57
N GLU A 21 6.36 -8.22 -10.63
CA GLU A 21 7.54 -9.04 -10.89
C GLU A 21 8.78 -8.16 -11.14
N ALA A 22 8.65 -7.09 -11.93
CA ALA A 22 9.74 -6.15 -12.16
C ALA A 22 10.22 -5.46 -10.87
N ILE A 23 9.31 -5.19 -9.93
CA ILE A 23 9.69 -4.69 -8.59
C ILE A 23 10.53 -5.73 -7.84
N ASP A 24 10.08 -6.99 -7.82
CA ASP A 24 10.78 -8.06 -7.11
C ASP A 24 12.17 -8.32 -7.70
N ILE A 25 12.28 -8.32 -9.04
CA ILE A 25 13.55 -8.47 -9.74
C ILE A 25 14.46 -7.27 -9.45
N SER A 26 13.95 -6.04 -9.60
CA SER A 26 14.75 -4.83 -9.37
C SER A 26 15.28 -4.78 -7.94
N TYR A 27 14.46 -5.14 -6.96
CA TYR A 27 14.90 -5.18 -5.57
C TYR A 27 16.01 -6.20 -5.33
N ARG A 28 15.85 -7.43 -5.84
CA ARG A 28 16.87 -8.48 -5.68
C ARG A 28 18.19 -8.09 -6.35
N THR A 29 18.12 -7.58 -7.58
CA THR A 29 19.30 -7.18 -8.36
C THR A 29 20.05 -6.01 -7.73
N ASN A 30 19.34 -5.08 -7.08
CA ASN A 30 19.95 -3.88 -6.50
C ASN A 30 20.09 -3.95 -4.97
N TYR A 31 19.81 -5.08 -4.33
CA TYR A 31 19.82 -5.21 -2.88
C TYR A 31 21.20 -4.92 -2.28
N ASP A 32 22.26 -5.48 -2.85
CA ASP A 32 23.61 -5.26 -2.37
C ASP A 32 24.04 -3.81 -2.54
N LYS A 33 23.69 -3.18 -3.67
CA LYS A 33 23.92 -1.75 -3.90
C LYS A 33 23.19 -0.88 -2.86
N LEU A 34 21.91 -1.15 -2.61
CA LEU A 34 21.13 -0.47 -1.58
C LEU A 34 21.77 -0.64 -0.19
N ARG A 35 22.15 -1.87 0.17
CA ARG A 35 22.77 -2.18 1.45
C ARG A 35 24.10 -1.44 1.61
N SER A 36 24.95 -1.44 0.58
CA SER A 36 26.21 -0.71 0.56
C SER A 36 26.00 0.79 0.77
N SER A 37 25.03 1.39 0.07
CA SER A 37 24.64 2.80 0.24
C SER A 37 24.24 3.13 1.69
N LEU A 38 23.37 2.30 2.28
CA LEU A 38 22.89 2.47 3.65
C LEU A 38 23.99 2.24 4.70
N SER A 39 24.96 1.37 4.41
CA SER A 39 26.07 1.04 5.31
C SER A 39 27.32 1.91 5.16
N HIS A 40 27.31 2.87 4.23
CA HIS A 40 28.48 3.71 3.97
C HIS A 40 28.92 4.44 5.26
N PRO A 41 30.22 4.51 5.60
CA PRO A 41 30.68 5.11 6.86
C PRO A 41 30.17 6.52 7.12
N ASP A 42 30.04 7.32 6.07
CA ASP A 42 29.54 8.70 6.17
C ASP A 42 28.01 8.77 6.24
N ASN A 43 27.29 7.66 6.17
CA ASN A 43 25.82 7.65 6.10
C ASN A 43 25.24 8.10 7.44
N PRO A 44 24.34 9.11 7.45
CA PRO A 44 23.77 9.61 8.70
C PRO A 44 23.01 8.53 9.47
N LEU A 45 22.52 7.48 8.80
CA LEU A 45 21.87 6.33 9.43
C LEU A 45 22.71 5.70 10.54
N LEU A 46 24.04 5.65 10.38
CA LEU A 46 24.96 5.04 11.36
C LEU A 46 25.08 5.83 12.67
N LYS A 47 24.54 7.05 12.74
CA LYS A 47 24.46 7.85 13.96
C LYS A 47 23.29 7.42 14.87
N TYR A 48 22.37 6.61 14.34
CA TYR A 48 21.13 6.24 15.02
C TYR A 48 21.14 4.74 15.29
N ASN A 49 20.85 4.39 16.54
CA ASN A 49 20.59 3.02 16.95
C ASN A 49 19.15 2.92 17.44
N ARG A 50 18.57 1.73 17.39
CA ARG A 50 17.39 1.47 18.22
C ARG A 50 17.86 1.52 19.67
N GLU A 51 17.18 2.29 20.51
CA GLU A 51 17.28 2.10 21.96
C GLU A 51 16.65 0.73 22.28
N THR A 52 17.42 -0.34 22.16
CA THR A 52 17.11 -1.61 22.79
C THR A 52 17.37 -1.42 24.28
N GLN A 53 16.42 -1.84 25.13
CA GLN A 53 16.67 -2.03 26.55
C GLN A 53 18.00 -2.76 26.68
N ILE A 54 18.95 -2.14 27.39
CA ILE A 54 20.35 -2.55 27.50
C ILE A 54 20.41 -4.03 27.91
N SER A 55 20.52 -4.92 26.93
CA SER A 55 21.00 -6.27 27.15
C SER A 55 22.51 -6.16 27.15
N LEU A 56 23.13 -6.41 28.29
CA LEU A 56 24.57 -6.21 28.57
C LEU A 56 25.54 -6.99 27.65
N LEU A 57 25.03 -7.71 26.65
CA LEU A 57 25.73 -8.71 25.86
C LEU A 57 25.69 -8.46 24.34
N GLU A 58 24.86 -7.54 23.84
CA GLU A 58 24.77 -7.29 22.39
C GLU A 58 25.72 -6.16 21.97
N SER A 59 26.67 -6.46 21.09
CA SER A 59 27.61 -5.48 20.56
C SER A 59 26.91 -4.51 19.60
N ALA A 60 27.22 -3.21 19.68
CA ALA A 60 26.65 -2.17 18.82
C ALA A 60 26.80 -2.42 17.30
N GLN A 61 27.72 -3.29 16.88
CA GLN A 61 27.88 -3.70 15.48
C GLN A 61 26.77 -4.64 14.97
N GLN A 62 26.14 -5.41 15.87
CA GLN A 62 25.10 -6.37 15.51
C GLN A 62 23.74 -5.67 15.30
N ASP A 63 23.46 -4.63 16.10
CA ASP A 63 22.26 -3.79 15.99
C ASP A 63 22.20 -2.99 14.68
N ASN A 64 23.33 -2.45 14.23
CA ASN A 64 23.42 -1.70 12.97
C ASN A 64 23.04 -2.54 11.75
N LYS A 65 23.39 -3.83 11.74
CA LYS A 65 23.03 -4.75 10.64
C LYS A 65 21.52 -5.02 10.61
N GLY A 66 20.87 -5.14 11.77
CA GLY A 66 19.43 -5.31 11.89
C GLY A 66 18.66 -4.09 11.39
N LEU A 67 19.10 -2.89 11.80
CA LEU A 67 18.51 -1.62 11.37
C LEU A 67 18.64 -1.42 9.85
N ILE A 68 19.84 -1.61 9.29
CA ILE A 68 20.07 -1.46 7.84
C ILE A 68 19.16 -2.41 7.05
N LYS A 69 19.01 -3.65 7.51
CA LYS A 69 18.11 -4.62 6.87
C LYS A 69 16.67 -4.14 6.89
N GLU A 70 16.16 -3.67 8.03
CA GLU A 70 14.79 -3.18 8.14
C GLU A 70 14.53 -1.96 7.24
N ILE A 71 15.47 -1.00 7.22
CA ILE A 71 15.40 0.16 6.34
C ILE A 71 15.42 -0.29 4.87
N ALA A 72 16.30 -1.22 4.50
CA ALA A 72 16.36 -1.77 3.16
C ALA A 72 15.05 -2.49 2.76
N ASP A 73 14.46 -3.27 3.66
CA ASP A 73 13.19 -3.96 3.44
C ASP A 73 12.03 -2.97 3.25
N SER A 74 12.09 -1.80 3.89
CA SER A 74 11.09 -0.74 3.72
C SER A 74 11.16 -0.01 2.37
N LEU A 75 12.29 -0.12 1.67
CA LEU A 75 12.57 0.57 0.40
C LEU A 75 12.34 -0.32 -0.83
N LYS A 76 11.74 -1.50 -0.68
CA LYS A 76 11.58 -2.48 -1.76
C LYS A 76 11.00 -1.90 -3.06
N ASP A 77 9.83 -1.27 -2.95
CA ASP A 77 9.16 -0.67 -4.10
C ASP A 77 9.89 0.61 -4.57
N THR A 78 10.50 1.33 -3.62
CA THR A 78 11.28 2.53 -3.90
C THR A 78 12.45 2.23 -4.81
N VAL A 79 13.21 1.16 -4.57
CA VAL A 79 14.33 0.72 -5.41
C VAL A 79 13.91 0.59 -6.87
N TYR A 80 12.76 -0.03 -7.14
CA TYR A 80 12.24 -0.12 -8.48
C TYR A 80 12.02 1.27 -9.10
N PHE A 81 11.35 2.18 -8.40
CA PHE A 81 11.16 3.53 -8.90
C PHE A 81 12.46 4.34 -9.05
N LEU A 82 13.48 4.10 -8.22
CA LEU A 82 14.80 4.75 -8.37
C LEU A 82 15.48 4.35 -9.69
N THR A 83 15.19 3.15 -10.21
CA THR A 83 15.77 2.65 -11.47
C THR A 83 15.05 3.10 -12.74
N LEU A 84 13.95 3.86 -12.61
CA LEU A 84 13.10 4.28 -13.73
C LEU A 84 13.25 5.76 -14.06
N SER A 85 13.17 6.10 -15.36
CA SER A 85 13.09 7.48 -15.81
C SER A 85 11.81 8.20 -15.31
N LYS A 86 11.79 9.54 -15.29
CA LYS A 86 10.57 10.34 -15.00
C LYS A 86 9.31 9.85 -15.74
N LYS A 87 9.47 9.50 -17.04
CA LYS A 87 8.36 9.04 -17.90
C LYS A 87 7.84 7.67 -17.45
N GLU A 88 8.75 6.72 -17.20
CA GLU A 88 8.40 5.37 -16.78
C GLU A 88 7.76 5.36 -15.39
N ARG A 89 8.30 6.11 -14.43
CA ARG A 89 7.70 6.27 -13.08
C ARG A 89 6.25 6.73 -13.16
N THR A 90 5.98 7.73 -14.01
CA THR A 90 4.64 8.26 -14.25
C THR A 90 3.74 7.18 -14.87
N SER A 91 4.23 6.50 -15.91
CA SER A 91 3.47 5.45 -16.61
C SER A 91 3.09 4.30 -15.69
N VAL A 92 4.04 3.76 -14.93
CA VAL A 92 3.81 2.65 -13.97
C VAL A 92 2.73 3.05 -12.98
N THR A 93 2.87 4.22 -12.36
CA THR A 93 1.92 4.70 -11.34
C THR A 93 0.52 4.88 -11.93
N GLN A 94 0.41 5.48 -13.11
CA GLN A 94 -0.88 5.67 -13.79
C GLN A 94 -1.51 4.33 -14.18
N THR A 95 -0.73 3.40 -14.74
CA THR A 95 -1.21 2.05 -15.11
C THR A 95 -1.75 1.30 -13.89
N MET A 96 -1.00 1.26 -12.78
CA MET A 96 -1.44 0.57 -11.56
C MET A 96 -2.67 1.21 -10.94
N ARG A 97 -2.75 2.54 -10.91
CA ARG A 97 -3.94 3.26 -10.43
C ARG A 97 -5.16 2.99 -11.30
N SER A 98 -5.03 3.04 -12.62
CA SER A 98 -6.12 2.72 -13.54
C SER A 98 -6.61 1.29 -13.36
N TYR A 99 -5.70 0.33 -13.22
CA TYR A 99 -6.04 -1.05 -12.90
C TYR A 99 -6.84 -1.15 -11.60
N HIS A 100 -6.37 -0.53 -10.51
CA HIS A 100 -7.06 -0.59 -9.21
C HIS A 100 -8.43 0.10 -9.23
N ILE A 101 -8.55 1.25 -9.89
CA ILE A 101 -9.82 1.95 -10.05
C ILE A 101 -10.83 1.09 -10.80
N GLU A 102 -10.44 0.54 -11.96
CA GLU A 102 -11.34 -0.33 -12.73
C GLU A 102 -11.67 -1.62 -11.99
N LEU A 103 -10.71 -2.20 -11.26
CA LEU A 103 -10.94 -3.39 -10.44
C LEU A 103 -11.97 -3.14 -9.34
N VAL A 104 -11.79 -2.08 -8.54
CA VAL A 104 -12.70 -1.74 -7.44
C VAL A 104 -14.09 -1.43 -7.98
N LYS A 105 -14.17 -0.62 -9.05
CA LYS A 105 -15.45 -0.32 -9.72
C LYS A 105 -16.16 -1.60 -10.18
N ASN A 106 -15.42 -2.49 -10.83
CA ASN A 106 -15.97 -3.74 -11.36
C ASN A 106 -16.41 -4.72 -10.26
N GLN A 107 -15.74 -4.74 -9.12
CA GLN A 107 -16.14 -5.55 -7.97
C GLN A 107 -17.35 -4.95 -7.28
N LEU A 108 -17.37 -3.63 -7.09
CA LEU A 108 -18.47 -2.92 -6.46
C LEU A 108 -19.77 -3.12 -7.24
N THR A 109 -19.76 -2.92 -8.56
CA THR A 109 -20.95 -3.14 -9.41
C THR A 109 -21.46 -4.58 -9.33
N ARG A 110 -20.58 -5.59 -9.24
CA ARG A 110 -21.02 -6.99 -9.09
C ARG A 110 -21.70 -7.22 -7.75
N ILE A 111 -21.13 -6.67 -6.68
CA ILE A 111 -21.70 -6.81 -5.33
C ILE A 111 -23.05 -6.08 -5.24
N GLU A 112 -23.16 -4.89 -5.83
CA GLU A 112 -24.43 -4.14 -5.90
C GLU A 112 -25.52 -4.97 -6.58
N ILE A 113 -25.24 -5.54 -7.76
CA ILE A 113 -26.20 -6.40 -8.48
C ILE A 113 -26.66 -7.60 -7.61
N LEU A 114 -25.73 -8.23 -6.87
CA LEU A 114 -26.07 -9.36 -6.00
C LEU A 114 -26.90 -8.93 -4.78
N ILE A 115 -26.61 -7.76 -4.19
CA ILE A 115 -27.33 -7.24 -3.02
C ILE A 115 -28.73 -6.74 -3.39
N GLU A 116 -28.90 -6.22 -4.61
CA GLU A 116 -30.18 -5.73 -5.14
C GLU A 116 -31.21 -6.84 -5.42
N ASP A 117 -30.78 -8.10 -5.57
CA ASP A 117 -31.66 -9.25 -5.74
C ASP A 117 -31.84 -10.04 -4.42
N PRO A 118 -32.86 -9.74 -3.61
CA PRO A 118 -33.10 -10.41 -2.33
C PRO A 118 -33.58 -11.87 -2.47
N GLU A 119 -33.90 -12.32 -3.69
CA GLU A 119 -34.34 -13.71 -3.96
C GLU A 119 -33.22 -14.56 -4.55
N ILE A 120 -32.02 -14.01 -4.73
CA ILE A 120 -30.88 -14.77 -5.24
C ILE A 120 -30.56 -15.97 -4.33
N GLY A 121 -30.61 -17.17 -4.90
CA GLY A 121 -30.44 -18.43 -4.17
C GLY A 121 -31.59 -18.80 -3.23
N SER A 122 -32.69 -18.05 -3.21
CA SER A 122 -33.92 -18.34 -2.45
C SER A 122 -35.16 -17.84 -3.21
N PRO A 123 -35.44 -18.39 -4.42
CA PRO A 123 -36.57 -17.96 -5.23
C PRO A 123 -37.89 -18.15 -4.46
N LYS A 124 -38.79 -17.18 -4.55
CA LYS A 124 -40.11 -17.29 -3.91
C LYS A 124 -41.18 -17.62 -4.92
N TYR A 125 -42.10 -18.50 -4.55
CA TYR A 125 -43.30 -18.80 -5.33
C TYR A 125 -44.56 -18.50 -4.51
N GLY A 126 -45.32 -17.49 -4.91
CA GLY A 126 -46.60 -17.13 -4.26
C GLY A 126 -46.44 -16.77 -2.78
N TYR A 127 -47.15 -17.49 -1.89
CA TYR A 127 -47.16 -17.26 -0.45
C TYR A 127 -46.15 -18.12 0.33
N ASP A 128 -45.16 -18.71 -0.35
CA ASP A 128 -44.17 -19.58 0.29
C ASP A 128 -43.40 -18.80 1.39
N PRO A 129 -43.49 -19.22 2.67
CA PRO A 129 -42.76 -18.55 3.74
C PRO A 129 -41.27 -18.64 3.46
N THR A 130 -40.63 -17.49 3.23
CA THR A 130 -39.21 -17.44 2.89
C THR A 130 -38.39 -18.16 3.96
N PRO A 131 -37.70 -19.27 3.62
CA PRO A 131 -36.87 -19.94 4.60
C PRO A 131 -35.76 -18.96 5.02
N LYS A 132 -35.73 -18.60 6.31
CA LYS A 132 -34.68 -17.74 6.87
C LYS A 132 -33.37 -18.54 6.95
N HIS A 133 -32.72 -18.74 5.80
CA HIS A 133 -31.43 -19.40 5.71
C HIS A 133 -30.36 -18.50 6.34
N LYS A 134 -29.99 -18.79 7.59
CA LYS A 134 -28.96 -18.05 8.33
C LYS A 134 -27.66 -17.92 7.53
N GLY A 135 -27.27 -18.97 6.81
CA GLY A 135 -26.09 -18.96 5.95
C GLY A 135 -26.15 -17.95 4.81
N ILE A 136 -27.28 -17.85 4.10
CA ILE A 136 -27.46 -16.86 3.03
C ILE A 136 -27.44 -15.44 3.61
N ASN A 137 -28.13 -15.22 4.74
CA ASN A 137 -28.08 -13.92 5.43
C ASN A 137 -26.63 -13.54 5.80
N HIS A 138 -25.83 -14.49 6.30
CA HIS A 138 -24.42 -14.26 6.60
C HIS A 138 -23.62 -13.86 5.35
N VAL A 139 -23.85 -14.51 4.20
CA VAL A 139 -23.22 -14.14 2.93
C VAL A 139 -23.57 -12.70 2.54
N PHE A 140 -24.84 -12.30 2.63
CA PHE A 140 -25.27 -10.93 2.35
C PHE A 140 -24.64 -9.91 3.29
N GLU A 141 -24.54 -10.21 4.59
CA GLU A 141 -23.89 -9.30 5.54
C GLU A 141 -22.38 -9.15 5.25
N ILE A 142 -21.70 -10.22 4.84
CA ILE A 142 -20.31 -10.15 4.36
C ILE A 142 -20.21 -9.31 3.07
N LEU A 143 -21.12 -9.52 2.11
CA LEU A 143 -21.14 -8.75 0.87
C LEU A 143 -21.35 -7.25 1.13
N LYS A 144 -22.27 -6.87 2.02
CA LYS A 144 -22.48 -5.48 2.43
C LYS A 144 -21.24 -4.87 3.09
N MET A 145 -20.51 -5.66 3.87
CA MET A 145 -19.24 -5.23 4.47
C MET A 145 -18.20 -4.94 3.39
N ILE A 146 -18.01 -5.87 2.45
CA ILE A 146 -17.07 -5.70 1.33
C ILE A 146 -17.49 -4.50 0.48
N GLN A 147 -18.78 -4.33 0.20
CA GLN A 147 -19.33 -3.19 -0.52
C GLN A 147 -18.92 -1.88 0.14
N LYS A 148 -19.14 -1.75 1.45
CA LYS A 148 -18.77 -0.54 2.22
C LYS A 148 -17.28 -0.25 2.11
N ASP A 149 -16.43 -1.27 2.22
CA ASP A 149 -14.99 -1.08 2.07
C ASP A 149 -14.59 -0.63 0.65
N LEU A 150 -15.21 -1.22 -0.39
CA LEU A 150 -14.96 -0.84 -1.79
C LEU A 150 -15.45 0.57 -2.11
N VAL A 151 -16.59 1.02 -1.54
CA VAL A 151 -17.08 2.41 -1.67
C VAL A 151 -16.05 3.38 -1.10
N LEU A 152 -15.53 3.12 0.10
CA LEU A 152 -14.49 3.95 0.71
C LEU A 152 -13.20 3.98 -0.13
N GLU A 153 -12.83 2.86 -0.77
CA GLU A 153 -11.69 2.85 -1.68
C GLU A 153 -11.97 3.63 -2.97
N MET A 154 -13.18 3.55 -3.53
CA MET A 154 -13.55 4.38 -4.68
C MET A 154 -13.48 5.87 -4.35
N GLU A 155 -14.03 6.29 -3.21
CA GLU A 155 -13.93 7.68 -2.72
C GLU A 155 -12.47 8.12 -2.53
N HIS A 156 -11.64 7.22 -1.99
CA HIS A 156 -10.20 7.48 -1.87
C HIS A 156 -9.59 7.75 -3.26
N TRP A 157 -9.79 6.84 -4.23
CA TRP A 157 -9.20 6.97 -5.56
C TRP A 157 -9.70 8.18 -6.34
N THR A 158 -10.98 8.52 -6.25
CA THR A 158 -11.56 9.69 -6.94
C THR A 158 -11.10 11.01 -6.33
N SER A 159 -10.70 11.00 -5.04
CA SER A 159 -10.14 12.17 -4.35
C SER A 159 -8.67 12.46 -4.69
N LEU A 160 -7.93 11.50 -5.25
CA LEU A 160 -6.50 11.66 -5.53
C LEU A 160 -6.26 12.57 -6.74
N SER A 161 -5.24 13.42 -6.61
CA SER A 161 -4.73 14.19 -7.74
C SER A 161 -4.08 13.27 -8.79
N ARG A 162 -3.92 13.81 -10.00
CA ARG A 162 -3.25 13.12 -11.11
C ARG A 162 -1.85 12.67 -10.68
N ALA A 163 -1.53 11.41 -10.93
CA ALA A 163 -0.20 10.88 -10.65
C ALA A 163 0.87 11.52 -11.54
N GLY A 164 1.92 12.02 -10.91
CA GLY A 164 3.15 12.49 -11.55
C GLY A 164 4.33 11.57 -11.27
N TYR A 165 5.51 11.92 -11.77
CA TYR A 165 6.69 11.05 -11.69
C TYR A 165 7.20 10.77 -10.28
N LEU A 166 6.90 11.63 -9.30
CA LEU A 166 7.27 11.37 -7.90
C LEU A 166 6.23 10.55 -7.15
N THR A 167 5.02 10.40 -7.67
CA THR A 167 3.91 9.83 -6.90
C THR A 167 4.21 8.41 -6.41
N GLY A 168 4.79 7.56 -7.25
CA GLY A 168 5.25 6.23 -6.84
C GLY A 168 6.35 6.25 -5.77
N LEU A 169 7.29 7.20 -5.83
CA LEU A 169 8.31 7.38 -4.80
C LEU A 169 7.70 7.87 -3.48
N GLN A 170 6.80 8.86 -3.54
CA GLN A 170 6.10 9.38 -2.36
C GLN A 170 5.34 8.27 -1.64
N ILE A 171 4.60 7.43 -2.37
CA ILE A 171 3.81 6.35 -1.78
C ILE A 171 4.70 5.24 -1.23
N SER A 172 5.69 4.79 -1.99
CA SER A 172 6.59 3.70 -1.57
C SER A 172 7.46 4.06 -0.37
N MET A 173 7.90 5.33 -0.25
CA MET A 173 8.78 5.77 0.83
C MET A 173 8.04 6.13 2.13
N GLY A 174 6.70 6.06 2.17
CA GLY A 174 5.94 6.42 3.36
C GLY A 174 6.31 5.60 4.60
N LYS A 175 6.47 4.27 4.46
CA LYS A 175 6.92 3.39 5.55
C LYS A 175 8.35 3.72 5.98
N PHE A 176 9.24 3.96 5.01
CA PHE A 176 10.63 4.34 5.25
C PHE A 176 10.73 5.60 6.11
N PHE A 177 10.06 6.69 5.74
CA PHE A 177 10.09 7.91 6.54
C PHE A 177 9.46 7.74 7.92
N ASN A 178 8.39 6.94 8.04
CA ASN A 178 7.83 6.62 9.35
C ASN A 178 8.83 5.88 10.24
N LEU A 179 9.60 4.93 9.69
CA LEU A 179 10.67 4.25 10.45
C LEU A 179 11.76 5.23 10.88
N LEU A 180 12.21 6.12 10.00
CA LEU A 180 13.20 7.14 10.36
C LEU A 180 12.71 8.08 11.48
N ASN A 181 11.43 8.48 11.43
CA ASN A 181 10.82 9.28 12.49
C ASN A 181 10.77 8.53 13.82
N GLN A 182 10.47 7.23 13.80
CA GLN A 182 10.46 6.38 15.00
C GLN A 182 11.86 6.20 15.61
N LEU A 183 12.92 6.29 14.80
CA LEU A 183 14.31 6.28 15.27
C LEU A 183 14.77 7.65 15.81
N GLY A 184 13.90 8.67 15.80
CA GLY A 184 14.28 10.02 16.19
C GLY A 184 15.23 10.70 15.19
N MET A 185 15.29 10.23 13.94
CA MET A 185 16.21 10.79 12.95
C MET A 185 15.88 12.24 12.60
N ALA A 186 16.86 13.14 12.72
CA ALA A 186 16.69 14.55 12.38
C ALA A 186 16.32 14.73 10.89
N GLN A 187 15.42 15.67 10.58
CA GLN A 187 14.96 15.90 9.20
C GLN A 187 16.11 16.15 8.21
N LYS A 188 17.15 16.88 8.63
CA LYS A 188 18.34 17.12 7.80
C LYS A 188 19.03 15.82 7.40
N ASP A 189 19.21 14.91 8.36
CA ASP A 189 19.82 13.60 8.13
C ASP A 189 18.94 12.71 7.23
N GLN A 190 17.61 12.76 7.41
CA GLN A 190 16.68 12.06 6.51
C GLN A 190 16.79 12.56 5.06
N ILE A 191 16.90 13.88 4.86
CA ILE A 191 17.08 14.48 3.53
C ILE A 191 18.42 14.05 2.93
N THR A 192 19.51 14.12 3.69
CA THR A 192 20.83 13.67 3.23
C THR A 192 20.85 12.18 2.87
N LEU A 193 20.15 11.35 3.64
CA LEU A 193 20.00 9.92 3.32
C LEU A 193 19.30 9.71 1.98
N VAL A 194 18.23 10.46 1.70
CA VAL A 194 17.51 10.39 0.42
C VAL A 194 18.36 10.90 -0.74
N GLN A 195 19.07 12.03 -0.56
CA GLN A 195 19.97 12.58 -1.59
C GLN A 195 21.00 11.54 -2.02
N ARG A 196 21.65 10.88 -1.06
CA ARG A 196 22.60 9.81 -1.38
C ARG A 196 21.97 8.62 -2.09
N LEU A 197 20.78 8.20 -1.67
CA LEU A 197 20.05 7.16 -2.40
C LEU A 197 19.76 7.59 -3.85
N PHE A 198 19.44 8.86 -4.08
CA PHE A 198 19.20 9.38 -5.43
C PHE A 198 20.49 9.41 -6.25
N ASP A 199 21.58 9.89 -5.65
CA ASP A 199 22.91 9.95 -6.28
C ASP A 199 23.42 8.55 -6.63
N ASP A 200 23.38 7.62 -5.68
CA ASP A 200 23.83 6.25 -5.87
C ASP A 200 23.05 5.54 -6.98
N PHE A 201 21.75 5.79 -7.08
CA PHE A 201 20.89 5.21 -8.12
C PHE A 201 20.84 6.03 -9.42
N GLY A 202 21.49 7.19 -9.48
CA GLY A 202 21.48 8.06 -10.66
C GLY A 202 20.07 8.56 -11.00
N VAL A 203 19.26 8.85 -10.00
CA VAL A 203 17.89 9.35 -10.20
C VAL A 203 17.96 10.72 -10.85
N ASP A 204 17.16 10.94 -11.91
CA ASP A 204 16.97 12.23 -12.55
C ASP A 204 16.19 13.20 -11.65
N TRP A 205 16.90 13.73 -10.64
CA TRP A 205 16.42 14.68 -9.65
C TRP A 205 17.29 15.94 -9.65
N ASP A 206 16.74 17.04 -10.17
CA ASP A 206 17.37 18.35 -10.09
C ASP A 206 16.56 19.25 -9.16
N GLU A 207 17.22 19.82 -8.15
CA GLU A 207 16.60 20.70 -7.15
C GLU A 207 16.03 21.99 -7.79
N GLY A 208 16.48 22.35 -9.00
CA GLY A 208 15.98 23.51 -9.75
C GLY A 208 14.59 23.33 -10.39
N ASP A 209 14.13 22.09 -10.58
CA ASP A 209 12.81 21.81 -11.18
C ASP A 209 11.68 21.74 -10.14
N ARG A 210 12.00 21.70 -8.83
CA ARG A 210 11.05 21.43 -7.74
C ARG A 210 11.42 22.07 -6.41
N GLU A 211 10.45 22.19 -5.51
CA GLU A 211 10.74 22.41 -4.09
C GLU A 211 11.64 21.30 -3.51
N SER A 212 12.41 21.61 -2.47
CA SER A 212 13.31 20.69 -1.76
C SER A 212 12.69 19.30 -1.47
N ILE A 213 13.53 18.26 -1.36
CA ILE A 213 13.13 16.86 -1.00
C ILE A 213 12.15 16.81 0.18
N LYS A 214 12.32 17.73 1.14
CA LYS A 214 11.41 17.92 2.27
C LYS A 214 9.95 18.07 1.83
N VAL A 215 9.68 18.98 0.90
CA VAL A 215 8.29 19.33 0.53
C VAL A 215 7.78 18.41 -0.56
N SER A 216 8.59 18.18 -1.60
CA SER A 216 8.18 17.44 -2.80
C SER A 216 8.15 15.92 -2.62
N LEU A 217 8.83 15.36 -1.62
CA LEU A 217 8.87 13.91 -1.38
C LEU A 217 8.48 13.55 0.06
N GLN A 218 9.25 14.02 1.05
CA GLN A 218 9.11 13.58 2.44
C GLN A 218 7.73 13.91 3.02
N LYS A 219 7.28 15.17 2.91
CA LYS A 219 5.97 15.62 3.44
C LYS A 219 4.83 14.81 2.83
N SER A 220 4.77 14.70 1.50
CA SER A 220 3.73 13.93 0.82
C SER A 220 3.78 12.44 1.18
N ALA A 221 4.97 11.85 1.30
CA ALA A 221 5.13 10.44 1.66
C ALA A 221 4.57 10.13 3.07
N VAL A 222 4.88 10.99 4.04
CA VAL A 222 4.34 10.89 5.40
C VAL A 222 2.83 11.08 5.41
N GLU A 223 2.30 12.08 4.71
CA GLU A 223 0.85 12.32 4.61
C GLU A 223 0.09 11.11 4.00
N TYR A 224 0.61 10.53 2.92
CA TYR A 224 0.01 9.32 2.32
C TYR A 224 0.02 8.13 3.28
N TYR A 225 1.13 7.92 3.97
CA TYR A 225 1.27 6.83 4.93
C TYR A 225 0.32 7.00 6.11
N GLU A 226 0.28 8.19 6.72
CA GLU A 226 -0.59 8.52 7.85
C GLU A 226 -2.07 8.40 7.50
N LYS A 227 -2.48 8.91 6.33
CA LYS A 227 -3.86 8.76 5.83
C LYS A 227 -4.23 7.29 5.71
N THR A 228 -3.34 6.47 5.15
CA THR A 228 -3.55 5.03 5.00
C THR A 228 -3.63 4.33 6.36
N GLN A 229 -2.74 4.64 7.31
CA GLN A 229 -2.79 4.05 8.65
C GLN A 229 -4.05 4.47 9.42
N LYS A 230 -4.47 5.73 9.30
CA LYS A 230 -5.71 6.24 9.91
C LYS A 230 -6.92 5.47 9.38
N ASP A 231 -6.99 5.24 8.08
CA ASP A 231 -8.10 4.49 7.48
C ASP A 231 -8.07 3.01 7.87
N LEU A 232 -6.89 2.39 7.94
CA LEU A 232 -6.73 1.00 8.41
C LEU A 232 -7.16 0.81 9.88
N ARG A 233 -6.97 1.82 10.73
CA ARG A 233 -7.40 1.79 12.14
C ARG A 233 -8.91 1.97 12.31
N LYS A 234 -9.59 2.60 11.34
CA LYS A 234 -11.03 2.86 11.35
C LYS A 234 -11.90 1.68 10.91
N ILE A 235 -11.29 0.59 10.45
CA ILE A 235 -12.01 -0.65 10.12
C ILE A 235 -12.63 -1.19 11.42
N SER A 236 -13.92 -0.93 11.62
CA SER A 236 -14.65 -1.18 12.86
C SER A 236 -15.23 -2.59 12.90
N SER A 237 -15.06 -3.27 14.05
CA SER A 237 -15.63 -4.59 14.37
C SER A 237 -17.04 -4.51 14.95
N THR A 238 -17.51 -3.32 15.34
CA THR A 238 -18.61 -3.16 16.30
C THR A 238 -19.97 -3.64 15.79
N PHE A 239 -20.17 -3.67 14.47
CA PHE A 239 -21.37 -4.22 13.85
C PHE A 239 -21.28 -5.75 13.64
N LEU A 240 -20.06 -6.27 13.45
CA LEU A 240 -19.80 -7.65 13.05
C LEU A 240 -19.86 -8.63 14.24
N SER A 241 -19.46 -8.19 15.45
CA SER A 241 -19.45 -9.02 16.65
C SER A 241 -20.84 -9.48 17.12
N LYS A 242 -21.91 -8.88 16.59
CA LYS A 242 -23.30 -9.28 16.87
C LYS A 242 -23.80 -10.42 15.97
N ILE A 243 -23.13 -10.64 14.84
CA ILE A 243 -23.58 -11.55 13.76
C ILE A 243 -22.62 -12.73 13.62
N PHE A 244 -21.32 -12.48 13.78
CA PHE A 244 -20.26 -13.46 13.57
C PHE A 244 -19.47 -13.73 14.85
N SER A 245 -18.87 -14.92 14.93
CA SER A 245 -17.88 -15.26 15.96
C SER A 245 -16.64 -14.38 15.87
N GLU A 246 -15.95 -14.16 16.98
CA GLU A 246 -14.74 -13.30 17.05
C GLU A 246 -13.66 -13.70 16.03
N GLU A 247 -13.46 -14.99 15.79
CA GLU A 247 -12.52 -15.52 14.81
C GLU A 247 -12.84 -15.01 13.39
N VAL A 248 -14.06 -15.24 12.91
CA VAL A 248 -14.55 -14.75 11.61
C VAL A 248 -14.45 -13.24 11.51
N VAL A 249 -14.79 -12.50 12.57
CA VAL A 249 -14.65 -11.03 12.57
C VAL A 249 -13.19 -10.61 12.39
N SER A 250 -12.26 -11.30 13.08
CA SER A 250 -10.82 -11.04 12.95
C SER A 250 -10.32 -11.29 11.52
N GLU A 251 -10.74 -12.39 10.89
CA GLU A 251 -10.37 -12.72 9.52
C GLU A 251 -10.92 -11.69 8.52
N LEU A 252 -12.16 -11.24 8.67
CA LEU A 252 -12.77 -10.21 7.82
C LEU A 252 -12.03 -8.87 7.94
N ILE A 253 -11.63 -8.48 9.16
CA ILE A 253 -10.82 -7.28 9.38
C ILE A 253 -9.44 -7.42 8.75
N GLN A 254 -8.81 -8.59 8.89
CA GLN A 254 -7.52 -8.85 8.26
C GLN A 254 -7.62 -8.80 6.74
N HIS A 255 -8.68 -9.37 6.17
CA HIS A 255 -8.99 -9.29 4.75
C HIS A 255 -9.09 -7.83 4.28
N ALA A 256 -9.91 -7.01 4.95
CA ALA A 256 -10.07 -5.59 4.62
C ALA A 256 -8.74 -4.83 4.69
N LYS A 257 -7.91 -5.09 5.71
CA LYS A 257 -6.57 -4.49 5.84
C LYS A 257 -5.65 -4.90 4.69
N ILE A 258 -5.64 -6.18 4.30
CA ILE A 258 -4.82 -6.68 3.20
C ILE A 258 -5.28 -6.06 1.87
N MET A 259 -6.59 -6.02 1.63
CA MET A 259 -7.16 -5.42 0.43
C MET A 259 -6.73 -3.96 0.29
N LYS A 260 -6.96 -3.13 1.32
CA LYS A 260 -6.58 -1.70 1.29
C LYS A 260 -5.08 -1.50 1.07
N LYS A 261 -4.23 -2.29 1.74
CA LYS A 261 -2.77 -2.24 1.53
C LYS A 261 -2.36 -2.59 0.10
N ARG A 262 -3.03 -3.56 -0.52
CA ARG A 262 -2.74 -3.96 -1.90
C ARG A 262 -3.20 -2.91 -2.91
N LEU A 263 -4.38 -2.33 -2.70
CA LEU A 263 -4.90 -1.28 -3.57
C LEU A 263 -4.01 -0.04 -3.50
N ARG A 264 -3.66 0.43 -2.30
CA ARG A 264 -2.94 1.70 -2.09
C ARG A 264 -1.41 1.60 -2.19
N ARG A 265 -0.89 0.59 -2.89
CA ARG A 265 0.55 0.40 -3.10
C ARG A 265 1.15 1.43 -4.10
N PHE A 266 0.30 2.08 -4.92
CA PHE A 266 0.68 2.97 -6.04
C PHE A 266 -0.19 4.25 -6.11
#